data_AF-A0A966D9C3-F1
#
_entry.id   AF-A0A966D9C3-F1
#
_cell.length_a   1.000
_cell.length_b   1.000
_cell.length_c   1.000
_cell.angle_alpha   90.00
_cell.angle_beta   90.00
_cell.angle_gamma   90.00
#
_symmetry.space_group_name_H-M   'P 1'
#
loop_
_entity.id
_entity.type
_entity.pdbx_description
1 polymer ?
#
loop_
_entity_poly.entity_id
_entity_poly.type
_entity_poly.pdbx_seq_one_letter_code
_entity_poly.pdbx_strand_id
1 'polypeptide(L)'
;MVDLHARRSLRTVCSEVLVLVVSAFVHSIAFPGLVSAHGVGFIAFVSLIPVFLVIRNTTWKLTPVYGFLYGFMFYLFFNYWLKTFHPLAILIVPIIKGGEMLMLFPVLKAAQKLFRKYGYLVESLVYVAYSYLSQDWFAGYPYGTLGSALYQYLPLIQSSEIFGIWGVNLLMVLPQTFLAYHGHAYLKDRSVSFLSTVRSHRLVVIAYLLMFVANLIFGLFSISYWRGQEPEKTWRVATIQHSADTWKGGYATYKNNFNNLRKMSLEVLGS
;
A
#
# COMPACT_ATOMS: atom_id res chain seq x y z
N MET A 1 34.62 -7.80 10.98
CA MET A 1 33.23 -7.87 10.48
C MET A 1 33.04 -9.28 9.93
N VAL A 2 32.55 -10.21 10.74
CA VAL A 2 32.46 -11.63 10.34
C VAL A 2 31.27 -11.77 9.40
N ASP A 3 31.53 -12.12 8.14
CA ASP A 3 30.49 -12.49 7.19
C ASP A 3 29.89 -13.83 7.65
N LEU A 4 28.83 -13.76 8.45
CA LEU A 4 28.10 -14.90 9.02
C LEU A 4 27.25 -15.65 7.98
N HIS A 5 27.42 -15.37 6.68
CA HIS A 5 26.66 -15.99 5.61
C HIS A 5 27.39 -17.19 5.03
N ALA A 6 27.37 -18.30 5.79
CA ALA A 6 27.51 -19.64 5.23
C ALA A 6 26.65 -19.74 3.96
N ARG A 7 27.19 -20.35 2.90
CA ARG A 7 26.52 -20.53 1.59
C ARG A 7 25.05 -20.89 1.83
N ARG A 8 24.14 -19.96 1.51
CA ARG A 8 22.71 -20.20 1.69
C ARG A 8 22.28 -21.33 0.78
N SER A 9 21.52 -22.27 1.32
CA SER A 9 20.98 -23.37 0.53
C SER A 9 20.01 -22.85 -0.53
N LEU A 10 19.97 -23.51 -1.69
CA LEU A 10 18.99 -23.22 -2.75
C LEU A 10 17.55 -23.29 -2.21
N ARG A 11 17.27 -24.26 -1.34
CA ARG A 11 15.97 -24.43 -0.68
C ARG A 11 15.53 -23.17 0.09
N THR A 12 16.45 -22.52 0.80
CA THR A 12 16.16 -21.28 1.53
C THR A 12 15.78 -20.16 0.57
N VAL A 13 16.55 -19.97 -0.50
CA VAL A 13 16.28 -18.95 -1.52
C VAL A 13 14.93 -19.18 -2.19
N CYS A 14 14.65 -20.42 -2.62
CA CYS A 14 13.36 -20.79 -3.20
C CYS A 14 12.19 -20.53 -2.24
N SER A 15 12.35 -20.83 -0.95
CA SER A 15 11.31 -20.57 0.05
C SER A 15 11.05 -19.07 0.26
N GLU A 16 12.09 -18.24 0.26
CA GLU A 16 11.94 -16.78 0.39
C GLU A 16 11.29 -16.17 -0.84
N VAL A 17 11.69 -16.61 -2.03
CA VAL A 17 11.06 -16.21 -3.30
C VAL A 17 9.57 -16.57 -3.29
N LEU A 18 9.22 -17.79 -2.88
CA LEU A 18 7.82 -18.22 -2.77
C LEU A 18 7.05 -17.34 -1.79
N VAL A 19 7.62 -17.07 -0.60
CA VAL A 19 6.99 -16.19 0.40
C VAL A 19 6.77 -14.79 -0.17
N LEU A 20 7.72 -14.22 -0.91
CA LEU A 20 7.58 -12.89 -1.51
C LEU A 20 6.50 -12.87 -2.59
N VAL A 21 6.45 -13.87 -3.48
CA VAL A 21 5.43 -13.97 -4.53
C VAL A 21 4.03 -14.15 -3.93
N VAL A 22 3.89 -15.03 -2.93
CA VAL A 22 2.62 -15.24 -2.23
C VAL A 22 2.21 -13.97 -1.46
N SER A 23 3.16 -13.29 -0.80
CA SER A 23 2.85 -12.03 -0.09
C SER A 23 2.41 -10.95 -1.06
N ALA A 24 3.05 -10.84 -2.24
CA ALA A 24 2.66 -9.91 -3.28
C ALA A 24 1.24 -10.20 -3.80
N PHE A 25 0.89 -11.47 -4.00
CA PHE A 25 -0.46 -11.88 -4.39
C PHE A 25 -1.48 -11.60 -3.29
N VAL A 26 -1.20 -11.98 -2.04
CA VAL A 26 -2.09 -11.71 -0.90
C VAL A 26 -2.29 -10.21 -0.70
N HIS A 27 -1.23 -9.41 -0.85
CA HIS A 27 -1.32 -7.96 -0.75
C HIS A 27 -2.19 -7.36 -1.87
N SER A 28 -2.13 -7.89 -3.09
CA SER A 28 -2.97 -7.38 -4.19
C SER A 28 -4.47 -7.63 -3.97
N ILE A 29 -4.84 -8.71 -3.25
CA ILE A 29 -6.23 -9.00 -2.87
C ILE A 29 -6.81 -7.92 -1.94
N ALA A 30 -5.97 -7.17 -1.22
CA ALA A 30 -6.45 -6.09 -0.36
C ALA A 30 -7.13 -4.95 -1.15
N PHE A 31 -6.89 -4.87 -2.45
CA PHE A 31 -7.43 -3.83 -3.33
C PHE A 31 -8.48 -4.39 -4.30
N PRO A 32 -9.36 -3.53 -4.85
CA PRO A 32 -10.20 -3.88 -5.99
C PRO A 32 -9.36 -4.48 -7.12
N GLY A 33 -9.68 -5.71 -7.53
CA GLY A 33 -8.85 -6.38 -8.53
C GLY A 33 -9.31 -7.78 -8.90
N LEU A 34 -8.34 -8.64 -9.24
CA LEU A 34 -8.55 -9.98 -9.80
C LEU A 34 -9.53 -10.87 -9.02
N VAL A 35 -9.47 -10.81 -7.69
CA VAL A 35 -10.19 -11.73 -6.80
C VAL A 35 -11.50 -11.14 -6.29
N SER A 36 -11.57 -9.81 -6.12
CA SER A 36 -12.75 -9.13 -5.58
C SER A 36 -12.87 -7.75 -6.21
N ALA A 37 -14.07 -7.41 -6.69
CA ALA A 37 -14.39 -6.07 -7.22
C ALA A 37 -14.23 -4.96 -6.16
N HIS A 38 -14.30 -5.33 -4.88
CA HIS A 38 -14.16 -4.41 -3.75
C HIS A 38 -12.82 -4.57 -3.02
N GLY A 39 -12.06 -5.62 -3.33
CA GLY A 39 -10.91 -6.05 -2.53
C GLY A 39 -11.31 -6.57 -1.16
N VAL A 40 -10.31 -6.93 -0.35
CA VAL A 40 -10.47 -7.35 1.05
C VAL A 40 -9.51 -6.51 1.90
N GLY A 41 -9.88 -5.26 2.14
CA GLY A 41 -8.95 -4.24 2.68
C GLY A 41 -8.29 -4.61 4.01
N PHE A 42 -8.94 -5.39 4.89
CA PHE A 42 -8.32 -5.83 6.14
C PHE A 42 -7.06 -6.69 5.96
N ILE A 43 -6.90 -7.38 4.81
CA ILE A 43 -5.67 -8.15 4.51
C ILE A 43 -4.44 -7.23 4.52
N ALA A 44 -4.58 -5.96 4.15
CA ALA A 44 -3.49 -4.98 4.16
C ALA A 44 -2.88 -4.75 5.55
N PHE A 45 -3.58 -5.06 6.65
CA PHE A 45 -3.02 -4.96 8.00
C PHE A 45 -1.97 -6.02 8.31
N VAL A 46 -1.88 -7.10 7.52
CA VAL A 46 -1.01 -8.24 7.81
C VAL A 46 -0.14 -8.68 6.63
N SER A 47 -0.45 -8.23 5.40
CA SER A 47 0.17 -8.72 4.17
C SER A 47 1.67 -8.45 4.05
N LEU A 48 2.20 -7.41 4.72
CA LEU A 48 3.63 -7.07 4.65
C LEU A 48 4.47 -7.75 5.73
N ILE A 49 3.86 -8.41 6.73
CA ILE A 49 4.60 -9.09 7.81
C ILE A 49 5.61 -10.11 7.27
N PRO A 50 5.25 -11.01 6.33
CA PRO A 50 6.22 -11.97 5.79
C PRO A 50 7.32 -11.29 4.97
N VAL A 51 7.02 -10.17 4.31
CA VAL A 51 7.98 -9.39 3.52
C VAL A 51 9.07 -8.80 4.43
N PHE A 52 8.68 -8.13 5.51
CA PHE A 52 9.62 -7.58 6.49
C PHE A 52 10.46 -8.68 7.17
N LEU A 53 9.89 -9.86 7.42
CA LEU A 53 10.63 -11.02 7.91
C LEU A 53 11.70 -11.50 6.92
N VAL A 54 11.36 -11.60 5.62
CA VAL A 54 12.32 -11.98 4.58
C VAL A 54 13.45 -10.94 4.47
N ILE A 55 13.12 -9.65 4.47
CA ILE A 55 14.11 -8.55 4.45
C ILE A 55 15.12 -8.71 5.59
N ARG A 56 14.64 -9.03 6.79
CA ARG A 56 15.52 -9.16 7.97
C ARG A 56 16.44 -10.37 7.94
N ASN A 57 15.92 -11.49 7.45
CA ASN A 57 16.60 -12.79 7.46
C ASN A 57 17.53 -12.99 6.27
N THR A 58 17.28 -12.32 5.14
CA THR A 58 18.05 -12.49 3.90
C THR A 58 19.46 -11.88 3.98
N THR A 59 20.28 -12.08 2.96
CA THR A 59 21.61 -11.46 2.85
C THR A 59 21.52 -10.07 2.22
N TRP A 60 22.53 -9.22 2.45
CA TRP A 60 22.59 -7.89 1.80
C TRP A 60 22.60 -7.98 0.27
N LYS A 61 23.25 -9.00 -0.30
CA LYS A 61 23.34 -9.19 -1.76
C LYS A 61 21.98 -9.53 -2.40
N LEU A 62 21.15 -10.31 -1.73
CA LEU A 62 19.83 -10.71 -2.23
C LEU A 62 18.74 -9.69 -1.93
N THR A 63 18.95 -8.79 -0.96
CA THR A 63 17.93 -7.83 -0.51
C THR A 63 17.42 -6.92 -1.64
N PRO A 64 18.27 -6.29 -2.48
CA PRO A 64 17.80 -5.48 -3.61
C PRO A 64 17.02 -6.31 -4.64
N VAL A 65 17.49 -7.53 -4.95
CA VAL A 65 16.85 -8.42 -5.94
C VAL A 65 15.46 -8.84 -5.46
N TYR A 66 15.33 -9.12 -4.16
CA TYR A 66 14.04 -9.43 -3.54
C TYR A 66 13.09 -8.24 -3.51
N GLY A 67 13.63 -7.02 -3.34
CA GLY A 67 12.87 -5.79 -3.49
C GLY A 67 12.29 -5.67 -4.89
N PHE A 68 13.13 -5.81 -5.91
CA PHE A 68 12.70 -5.79 -7.30
C PHE A 68 11.61 -6.84 -7.57
N LEU A 69 11.86 -8.10 -7.18
CA LEU A 69 10.91 -9.19 -7.36
C LEU A 69 9.57 -8.88 -6.69
N TYR A 70 9.58 -8.44 -5.43
CA TYR A 70 8.33 -8.15 -4.70
C TYR A 70 7.55 -7.01 -5.36
N GLY A 71 8.21 -5.89 -5.67
CA GLY A 71 7.58 -4.75 -6.34
C GLY A 71 7.02 -5.13 -7.70
N PHE A 72 7.80 -5.83 -8.51
CA PHE A 72 7.38 -6.31 -9.83
C PHE A 72 6.15 -7.22 -9.71
N MET A 73 6.19 -8.24 -8.86
CA MET A 73 5.10 -9.22 -8.74
C MET A 73 3.83 -8.60 -8.16
N PHE A 74 3.95 -7.72 -7.15
CA PHE A 74 2.79 -7.04 -6.57
C PHE A 74 2.07 -6.20 -7.63
N TYR A 75 2.80 -5.35 -8.35
CA TYR A 75 2.20 -4.52 -9.39
C TYR A 75 1.75 -5.31 -10.62
N LEU A 76 2.33 -6.47 -10.90
CA LEU A 76 1.82 -7.37 -11.95
C LEU A 76 0.43 -7.92 -11.59
N PHE A 77 0.24 -8.35 -10.34
CA PHE A 77 -1.06 -8.85 -9.88
C PHE A 77 -2.08 -7.74 -9.71
N PHE A 78 -1.67 -6.62 -9.11
CA PHE A 78 -2.54 -5.48 -8.83
C PHE A 78 -2.96 -4.75 -10.11
N ASN A 79 -2.05 -4.53 -11.06
CA ASN A 79 -2.32 -3.84 -12.32
C ASN A 79 -2.60 -4.78 -13.50
N TYR A 80 -3.19 -5.95 -13.25
CA TYR A 80 -3.55 -6.90 -14.32
C TYR A 80 -4.39 -6.27 -15.44
N TRP A 81 -5.16 -5.23 -15.11
CA TRP A 81 -6.03 -4.50 -16.02
C TRP A 81 -5.25 -3.63 -17.02
N LEU A 82 -3.99 -3.25 -16.76
CA LEU A 82 -3.21 -2.43 -17.70
C LEU A 82 -3.01 -3.09 -19.07
N LYS A 83 -3.14 -4.41 -19.17
CA LYS A 83 -3.10 -5.11 -20.46
C LYS A 83 -4.21 -4.68 -21.42
N THR A 84 -5.36 -4.23 -20.90
CA THR A 84 -6.48 -3.74 -21.73
C THR A 84 -6.25 -2.32 -22.23
N PHE A 85 -5.39 -1.55 -21.55
CA PHE A 85 -5.00 -0.21 -21.96
C PHE A 85 -3.90 -0.24 -23.02
N HIS A 86 -2.77 -0.90 -22.71
CA HIS A 86 -1.65 -1.05 -23.63
C HIS A 86 -0.81 -2.29 -23.27
N PRO A 87 -0.48 -3.18 -24.23
CA PRO A 87 0.24 -4.43 -23.92
C PRO A 87 1.58 -4.24 -23.20
N LEU A 88 2.28 -3.12 -23.41
CA LEU A 88 3.54 -2.83 -22.70
C LEU A 88 3.35 -2.26 -21.29
N ALA A 89 2.19 -1.67 -20.98
CA ALA A 89 1.97 -1.01 -19.69
C ALA A 89 1.98 -2.00 -18.51
N ILE A 90 1.51 -3.23 -18.74
CA ILE A 90 1.56 -4.32 -17.75
C ILE A 90 2.99 -4.74 -17.37
N LEU A 91 4.01 -4.40 -18.18
CA LEU A 91 5.41 -4.68 -17.86
C LEU A 91 6.16 -3.44 -17.37
N ILE A 92 5.92 -2.28 -18.01
CA ILE A 92 6.65 -1.04 -17.68
C ILE A 92 6.36 -0.60 -16.23
N VAL A 93 5.09 -0.61 -15.80
CA VAL A 93 4.73 -0.17 -14.44
C VAL A 93 5.35 -1.07 -13.37
N PRO A 94 5.24 -2.42 -13.44
CA PRO A 94 5.98 -3.30 -12.54
C PRO A 94 7.49 -3.14 -12.55
N ILE A 95 8.12 -2.84 -13.69
CA ILE A 95 9.57 -2.59 -13.76
C ILE A 95 9.95 -1.33 -12.98
N ILE A 96 9.21 -0.23 -13.16
CA ILE A 96 9.44 1.02 -12.42
C ILE A 96 9.30 0.78 -10.92
N LYS A 97 8.20 0.14 -10.50
CA LYS A 97 7.95 -0.14 -9.08
C LYS A 97 8.91 -1.17 -8.50
N GLY A 98 9.34 -2.15 -9.29
CA GLY A 98 10.43 -3.05 -8.93
C GLY A 98 11.74 -2.28 -8.72
N GLY A 99 12.07 -1.33 -9.60
CA GLY A 99 13.24 -0.46 -9.48
C GLY A 99 13.22 0.41 -8.22
N GLU A 100 12.07 0.96 -7.86
CA GLU A 100 11.90 1.65 -6.58
C GLU A 100 12.16 0.73 -5.36
N MET A 101 11.60 -0.48 -5.40
CA MET A 101 11.74 -1.45 -4.31
C MET A 101 13.16 -2.03 -4.19
N LEU A 102 13.91 -2.06 -5.30
CA LEU A 102 15.34 -2.41 -5.32
C LEU A 102 16.14 -1.49 -4.39
N MET A 103 15.78 -0.20 -4.34
CA MET A 103 16.38 0.80 -3.44
C MET A 103 15.78 0.72 -2.03
N LEU A 104 14.47 0.53 -1.91
CA LEU A 104 13.78 0.52 -0.62
C LEU A 104 14.22 -0.63 0.30
N PHE A 105 14.28 -1.86 -0.22
CA PHE A 105 14.52 -3.05 0.59
C PHE A 105 15.86 -3.00 1.35
N PRO A 106 16.99 -2.57 0.74
CA PRO A 106 18.24 -2.33 1.46
C PRO A 106 18.12 -1.29 2.58
N VAL A 107 17.36 -0.21 2.37
CA VAL A 107 17.16 0.83 3.39
C VAL A 107 16.31 0.31 4.55
N LEU A 108 15.25 -0.45 4.28
CA LEU A 108 14.45 -1.14 5.31
C LEU A 108 15.33 -2.11 6.11
N LYS A 109 16.17 -2.91 5.43
CA LYS A 109 17.12 -3.79 6.10
C LYS A 109 18.13 -3.02 6.95
N ALA A 110 18.62 -1.88 6.47
CA ALA A 110 19.52 -1.01 7.22
C ALA A 110 18.85 -0.50 8.49
N ALA A 111 17.59 -0.06 8.42
CA ALA A 111 16.80 0.34 9.58
C ALA A 111 16.74 -0.80 10.63
N GLN A 112 16.49 -2.03 10.20
CA GLN A 112 16.45 -3.19 11.09
C GLN A 112 17.81 -3.56 11.72
N LYS A 113 18.92 -3.36 10.99
CA LYS A 113 20.27 -3.76 11.44
C LYS A 113 20.97 -2.69 12.27
N LEU A 114 20.80 -1.42 11.92
CA LEU A 114 21.39 -0.28 12.64
C LEU A 114 20.71 -0.07 14.00
N PHE A 115 19.38 -0.21 14.06
CA PHE A 115 18.60 0.00 15.28
C PHE A 115 18.13 -1.34 15.86
N ARG A 116 18.96 -1.96 16.70
CA ARG A 116 18.73 -3.35 17.15
C ARG A 116 17.43 -3.55 17.94
N LYS A 117 17.09 -2.63 18.84
CA LYS A 117 15.89 -2.71 19.71
C LYS A 117 14.65 -2.11 19.05
N TYR A 118 14.79 -0.91 18.49
CA TYR A 118 13.67 -0.13 17.94
C TYR A 118 13.66 -0.05 16.41
N GLY A 119 14.35 -0.96 15.72
CA GLY A 119 14.46 -0.93 14.26
C GLY A 119 13.14 -1.02 13.52
N TYR A 120 12.12 -1.64 14.12
CA TYR A 120 10.77 -1.68 13.55
C TYR A 120 10.11 -0.29 13.46
N LEU A 121 10.46 0.65 14.36
CA LEU A 121 9.99 2.03 14.28
C LEU A 121 10.62 2.74 13.09
N VAL A 122 11.95 2.67 12.98
CA VAL A 122 12.68 3.28 11.86
C VAL A 122 12.24 2.66 10.53
N GLU A 123 12.05 1.34 10.49
CA GLU A 123 11.53 0.62 9.33
C GLU A 123 10.13 1.12 8.92
N SER A 124 9.23 1.34 9.88
CA SER A 124 7.89 1.89 9.60
C SER A 124 7.96 3.31 9.04
N LEU A 125 8.85 4.16 9.58
CA LEU A 125 9.04 5.53 9.11
C LEU A 125 9.68 5.57 7.71
N VAL A 126 10.65 4.70 7.43
CA VAL A 126 11.25 4.54 6.11
C VAL A 126 10.19 4.13 5.09
N TYR A 127 9.31 3.19 5.44
CA TYR A 127 8.22 2.78 4.55
C TYR A 127 7.25 3.94 4.27
N VAL A 128 6.88 4.73 5.27
CA VAL A 128 6.01 5.91 5.09
C VAL A 128 6.71 6.98 4.24
N ALA A 129 7.99 7.27 4.50
CA ALA A 129 8.77 8.21 3.70
C ALA A 129 8.89 7.75 2.24
N TYR A 130 9.11 6.45 2.00
CA TYR A 130 9.02 5.88 0.66
C TYR A 130 7.64 6.07 0.04
N SER A 131 6.57 5.81 0.80
CA SER A 131 5.22 5.97 0.28
C SER A 131 4.94 7.40 -0.18
N TYR A 132 5.51 8.39 0.52
CA TYR A 132 5.48 9.81 0.14
C TYR A 132 6.27 10.08 -1.15
N LEU A 133 7.56 9.72 -1.15
CA LEU A 133 8.46 9.98 -2.30
C LEU A 133 8.01 9.26 -3.58
N SER A 134 7.46 8.05 -3.45
CA SER A 134 7.00 7.25 -4.60
C SER A 134 5.81 7.84 -5.35
N GLN A 135 5.18 8.89 -4.80
CA GLN A 135 4.02 9.56 -5.40
C GLN A 135 4.37 10.92 -6.01
N ASP A 136 5.46 11.55 -5.58
CA ASP A 136 5.79 12.95 -5.88
C ASP A 136 6.95 13.12 -6.89
N TRP A 137 7.40 12.05 -7.54
CA TRP A 137 8.51 12.08 -8.51
C TRP A 137 8.03 11.90 -9.95
N PHE A 138 8.94 12.04 -10.93
CA PHE A 138 8.60 12.02 -12.37
C PHE A 138 7.81 10.78 -12.82
N ALA A 139 8.14 9.58 -12.32
CA ALA A 139 7.34 8.36 -12.56
C ALA A 139 6.50 7.97 -11.33
N GLY A 140 6.10 8.98 -10.55
CA GLY A 140 5.23 8.83 -9.40
C GLY A 140 3.95 8.09 -9.77
N TYR A 141 3.65 7.05 -9.00
CA TYR A 141 2.53 6.16 -9.29
C TYR A 141 1.77 5.86 -8.00
N PRO A 142 0.76 6.68 -7.64
CA PRO A 142 0.08 6.63 -6.34
C PRO A 142 -0.98 5.52 -6.24
N TYR A 143 -0.82 4.43 -6.97
CA TYR A 143 -1.72 3.27 -6.88
C TYR A 143 -1.12 2.15 -6.02
N GLY A 144 -2.00 1.40 -5.35
CA GLY A 144 -1.61 0.25 -4.52
C GLY A 144 -0.92 0.67 -3.22
N THR A 145 -1.20 1.87 -2.72
CA THR A 145 -0.64 2.36 -1.45
C THR A 145 -1.36 1.70 -0.29
N LEU A 146 -0.66 1.36 0.79
CA LEU A 146 -1.19 0.54 1.89
C LEU A 146 -2.54 1.06 2.44
N GLY A 147 -2.63 2.36 2.72
CA GLY A 147 -3.82 3.02 3.25
C GLY A 147 -4.99 3.07 2.27
N SER A 148 -4.74 3.06 0.96
CA SER A 148 -5.82 3.08 -0.04
C SER A 148 -6.64 1.79 -0.05
N ALA A 149 -6.11 0.69 0.49
CA ALA A 149 -6.85 -0.55 0.70
C ALA A 149 -8.04 -0.37 1.67
N LEU A 150 -8.01 0.65 2.53
CA LEU A 150 -9.04 0.90 3.54
C LEU A 150 -10.18 1.81 3.07
N TYR A 151 -10.34 2.05 1.77
CA TYR A 151 -11.32 3.01 1.25
C TYR A 151 -12.78 2.75 1.68
N GLN A 152 -13.12 1.50 2.03
CA GLN A 152 -14.45 1.13 2.55
C GLN A 152 -14.60 1.30 4.06
N TYR A 153 -13.50 1.38 4.81
CA TYR A 153 -13.51 1.49 6.27
C TYR A 153 -13.39 2.96 6.68
N LEU A 154 -14.45 3.73 6.39
CA LEU A 154 -14.48 5.18 6.55
C LEU A 154 -13.96 5.68 7.92
N PRO A 155 -14.32 5.06 9.07
CA PRO A 155 -13.82 5.54 10.37
C PRO A 155 -12.30 5.43 10.54
N LEU A 156 -11.62 4.55 9.80
CA LEU A 156 -10.17 4.38 9.90
C LEU A 156 -9.39 5.40 9.05
N ILE A 157 -10.02 6.01 8.05
CA ILE A 157 -9.34 6.87 7.08
C ILE A 157 -9.55 8.36 7.34
N GLN A 158 -10.51 8.78 8.19
CA GLN A 158 -10.84 10.20 8.37
C GLN A 158 -9.64 11.05 8.80
N SER A 159 -8.71 10.52 9.59
CA SER A 159 -7.48 11.24 9.97
C SER A 159 -6.59 11.65 8.79
N SER A 160 -6.86 11.15 7.58
CA SER A 160 -6.22 11.65 6.35
C SER A 160 -6.49 13.13 6.10
N GLU A 161 -7.55 13.71 6.66
CA GLU A 161 -7.79 15.16 6.56
C GLU A 161 -6.73 15.99 7.30
N ILE A 162 -6.08 15.43 8.33
CA ILE A 162 -5.04 16.10 9.13
C ILE A 162 -3.64 15.66 8.68
N PHE A 163 -3.42 14.35 8.52
CA PHE A 163 -2.10 13.77 8.31
C PHE A 163 -1.86 13.28 6.88
N GLY A 164 -2.84 13.43 5.99
CA GLY A 164 -2.85 12.76 4.68
C GLY A 164 -2.93 11.24 4.81
N ILE A 165 -2.82 10.55 3.67
CA ILE A 165 -2.79 9.07 3.63
C ILE A 165 -1.58 8.48 4.38
N TRP A 166 -0.57 9.30 4.68
CA TRP A 166 0.66 8.91 5.38
C TRP A 166 0.41 8.50 6.83
N GLY A 167 -0.48 9.21 7.53
CA GLY A 167 -0.89 8.86 8.89
C GLY A 167 -1.57 7.48 8.93
N VAL A 168 -2.43 7.21 7.95
CA VAL A 168 -3.09 5.91 7.77
C VAL A 168 -2.06 4.82 7.45
N ASN A 169 -1.12 5.09 6.54
CA ASN A 169 -0.02 4.17 6.23
C ASN A 169 0.80 3.82 7.49
N LEU A 170 1.11 4.81 8.34
CA LEU A 170 1.85 4.59 9.57
C LEU A 170 1.07 3.69 10.54
N LEU A 171 -0.23 3.97 10.74
CA LEU A 171 -1.12 3.16 11.59
C LEU A 171 -1.18 1.69 11.14
N MET A 172 -1.06 1.44 9.84
CA MET A 172 -1.10 0.09 9.28
C MET A 172 0.26 -0.60 9.25
N VAL A 173 1.35 0.10 8.94
CA VAL A 173 2.66 -0.53 8.74
C VAL A 173 3.40 -0.77 10.06
N LEU A 174 3.22 0.10 11.06
CA LEU A 174 3.86 -0.02 12.36
C LEU A 174 3.60 -1.37 13.09
N PRO A 175 2.35 -1.87 13.21
CA PRO A 175 2.13 -3.18 13.79
C PRO A 175 2.76 -4.30 12.94
N GLN A 176 2.85 -4.14 11.62
CA GLN A 176 3.43 -5.14 10.73
C GLN A 176 4.95 -5.27 10.92
N THR A 177 5.67 -4.14 11.01
CA THR A 177 7.11 -4.15 11.28
C THR A 177 7.40 -4.65 12.71
N PHE A 178 6.55 -4.32 13.68
CA PHE A 178 6.66 -4.84 15.06
C PHE A 178 6.46 -6.37 15.12
N LEU A 179 5.44 -6.89 14.43
CA LEU A 179 5.18 -8.33 14.35
C LEU A 179 6.29 -9.06 13.60
N ALA A 180 6.84 -8.48 12.52
CA ALA A 180 8.02 -9.02 11.85
C ALA A 180 9.26 -8.98 12.76
N TYR A 181 9.40 -7.94 13.59
CA TYR A 181 10.48 -7.88 14.57
C TYR A 181 10.38 -9.01 15.59
N HIS A 182 9.20 -9.26 16.14
CA HIS A 182 8.97 -10.37 17.05
C HIS A 182 9.16 -11.73 16.34
N GLY A 183 8.60 -11.90 15.15
CA GLY A 183 8.71 -13.14 14.38
C GLY A 183 10.16 -13.51 14.07
N HIS A 184 11.02 -12.54 13.79
CA HIS A 184 12.46 -12.79 13.64
C HIS A 184 13.11 -13.29 14.94
N ALA A 185 12.78 -12.68 16.08
CA ALA A 185 13.29 -13.12 17.38
C ALA A 185 12.83 -14.55 17.70
N TYR A 186 11.54 -14.85 17.48
CA TYR A 186 10.96 -16.17 17.67
C TYR A 186 11.56 -17.24 16.75
N LEU A 187 11.86 -16.91 15.50
CA LEU A 187 12.51 -17.84 14.57
C LEU A 187 13.95 -18.19 15.00
N LYS A 188 14.66 -17.26 15.67
CA LYS A 188 16.01 -17.48 16.18
C LYS A 188 15.99 -18.25 17.51
N ASP A 189 15.05 -17.93 18.38
CA ASP A 189 14.88 -18.55 19.68
C ASP A 189 13.38 -18.76 19.96
N ARG A 190 12.96 -20.03 19.91
CA ARG A 190 11.55 -20.44 20.08
C ARG A 190 11.03 -20.23 21.50
N SER A 191 11.91 -19.97 22.47
CA SER A 191 11.50 -19.66 23.85
C SER A 191 11.02 -18.22 24.03
N VAL A 192 11.29 -17.33 23.05
CA VAL A 192 10.90 -15.92 23.12
C VAL A 192 9.38 -15.80 23.01
N SER A 193 8.74 -15.47 24.13
CA SER A 193 7.30 -15.21 24.18
C SER A 193 6.90 -13.89 23.51
N PHE A 194 5.73 -13.85 22.88
CA PHE A 194 5.13 -12.60 22.39
C PHE A 194 4.87 -11.61 23.53
N LEU A 195 4.40 -12.10 24.69
CA LEU A 195 4.10 -11.25 25.84
C LEU A 195 5.35 -10.58 26.41
N SER A 196 6.50 -11.25 26.40
CA SER A 196 7.76 -10.62 26.85
C SER A 196 8.23 -9.54 25.88
N THR A 197 7.98 -9.73 24.57
CA THR A 197 8.26 -8.71 23.54
C THR A 197 7.36 -7.49 23.71
N VAL A 198 6.06 -7.69 23.94
CA VAL A 198 5.11 -6.60 24.24
C VAL A 198 5.48 -5.88 25.52
N ARG A 199 5.81 -6.61 26.60
CA ARG A 199 6.19 -6.02 27.89
C ARG A 199 7.46 -5.16 27.79
N SER A 200 8.45 -5.60 27.02
CA SER A 200 9.69 -4.85 26.80
C SER A 200 9.51 -3.59 25.92
N HIS A 201 8.45 -3.54 25.13
CA HIS A 201 8.10 -2.42 24.24
C HIS A 201 6.76 -1.76 24.63
N ARG A 202 6.36 -1.88 25.91
CA ARG A 202 5.03 -1.49 26.39
C ARG A 202 4.65 -0.05 26.06
N LEU A 203 5.59 0.89 26.14
CA LEU A 203 5.33 2.30 25.86
C LEU A 203 4.92 2.51 24.39
N VAL A 204 5.59 1.82 23.46
CA VAL A 204 5.30 1.91 22.03
C VAL A 204 3.97 1.24 21.72
N VAL A 205 3.69 0.09 22.34
CA VAL A 205 2.41 -0.61 22.17
C VAL A 205 1.26 0.23 22.71
N ILE A 206 1.40 0.81 23.91
CA ILE A 206 0.39 1.70 24.50
C ILE A 206 0.19 2.93 23.61
N ALA A 207 1.27 3.58 23.17
CA ALA A 207 1.18 4.75 22.28
C ALA A 207 0.46 4.40 20.97
N TYR A 208 0.78 3.25 20.36
CA TYR A 208 0.10 2.77 19.16
C TYR A 208 -1.39 2.53 19.41
N LEU A 209 -1.75 1.83 20.49
CA LEU A 209 -3.15 1.55 20.82
C LEU A 209 -3.94 2.83 21.08
N LEU A 210 -3.35 3.79 21.81
CA LEU A 210 -3.95 5.11 22.01
C LEU A 210 -4.16 5.83 20.68
N MET A 211 -3.17 5.83 19.80
CA MET A 211 -3.25 6.48 18.49
C MET A 211 -4.30 5.80 17.59
N PHE A 212 -4.38 4.47 17.62
CA PHE A 212 -5.37 3.70 16.85
C PHE A 212 -6.79 3.93 17.36
N VAL A 213 -7.01 3.92 18.68
CA VAL A 213 -8.31 4.21 19.30
C VAL A 213 -8.70 5.66 19.05
N ALA A 214 -7.77 6.61 19.20
CA ALA A 214 -8.02 8.02 18.87
C ALA A 214 -8.41 8.20 17.41
N ASN A 215 -7.74 7.51 16.47
CA ASN A 215 -8.10 7.53 15.05
C ASN A 215 -9.54 7.02 14.80
N LEU A 216 -9.91 5.90 15.44
CA LEU A 216 -11.27 5.36 15.33
C LEU A 216 -12.32 6.29 15.92
N ILE A 217 -12.07 6.82 17.11
CA ILE A 217 -12.96 7.78 17.78
C ILE A 217 -13.13 9.01 16.88
N PHE A 218 -12.02 9.59 16.44
CA PHE A 218 -12.01 10.74 15.54
C PHE A 218 -12.81 10.48 14.27
N GLY A 219 -12.61 9.34 13.62
CA GLY A 219 -13.34 9.02 12.41
C GLY A 219 -14.83 8.80 12.61
N LEU A 220 -15.24 8.18 13.72
CA LEU A 220 -16.66 8.06 14.07
C LEU A 220 -17.30 9.43 14.34
N PHE A 221 -16.60 10.30 15.09
CA PHE A 221 -17.07 11.66 15.39
C PHE A 221 -17.12 12.54 14.13
N SER A 222 -16.10 12.53 13.28
CA SER A 222 -16.06 13.30 12.04
C SER A 222 -17.22 12.92 11.12
N ILE A 223 -17.44 11.62 10.90
CA ILE A 223 -18.57 11.13 10.09
C ILE A 223 -19.93 11.55 10.72
N SER A 224 -20.07 11.40 12.04
CA SER A 224 -21.31 11.78 12.73
C SER A 224 -21.56 13.28 12.66
N TYR A 225 -20.51 14.10 12.80
CA TYR A 225 -20.58 15.56 12.71
C TYR A 225 -21.05 15.97 11.33
N TRP A 226 -20.40 15.49 10.26
CA TRP A 226 -20.75 15.86 8.90
C TRP A 226 -22.13 15.37 8.44
N ARG A 227 -22.60 14.22 8.95
CA ARG A 227 -23.97 13.74 8.69
C ARG A 227 -25.06 14.58 9.35
N GLY A 228 -24.74 15.27 10.44
CA GLY A 228 -25.68 16.13 11.16
C GLY A 228 -25.75 17.56 10.63
N GLN A 229 -24.87 17.94 9.69
CA GLN A 229 -24.86 19.28 9.11
C GLN A 229 -25.90 19.40 7.99
N GLU A 230 -26.67 20.48 8.00
CA GLU A 230 -27.46 20.87 6.83
C GLU A 230 -26.63 21.73 5.88
N PRO A 231 -26.69 21.48 4.56
CA PRO A 231 -25.95 22.29 3.60
C PRO A 231 -26.55 23.70 3.53
N GLU A 232 -25.72 24.73 3.78
CA GLU A 232 -26.14 26.14 3.65
C GLU A 232 -26.62 26.48 2.23
N LYS A 233 -26.09 25.78 1.22
CA LYS A 233 -26.43 25.96 -0.19
C LYS A 233 -26.60 24.61 -0.85
N THR A 234 -27.65 24.48 -1.64
CA THR A 234 -27.87 23.32 -2.52
C THR A 234 -27.85 23.78 -3.97
N TRP A 235 -27.27 22.96 -4.83
CA TRP A 235 -27.33 23.15 -6.27
C TRP A 235 -27.61 21.80 -6.95
N ARG A 236 -28.30 21.82 -8.08
CA ARG A 236 -28.54 20.62 -8.88
C ARG A 236 -27.32 20.37 -9.75
N VAL A 237 -26.70 19.21 -9.61
CA VAL A 237 -25.57 18.78 -10.44
C VAL A 237 -26.06 17.74 -11.43
N ALA A 238 -25.63 17.87 -12.68
CA ALA A 238 -25.73 16.81 -13.67
C ALA A 238 -24.35 16.47 -14.22
N THR A 239 -23.99 15.19 -14.18
CA THR A 239 -22.75 14.66 -14.75
C THR A 239 -23.05 13.97 -16.07
N ILE A 240 -22.51 14.49 -17.16
CA ILE A 240 -22.79 14.01 -18.53
C ILE A 240 -21.58 13.28 -19.07
N GLN A 241 -21.74 12.01 -19.42
CA GLN A 241 -20.68 11.18 -19.98
C GLN A 241 -21.13 10.58 -21.32
N HIS A 242 -20.51 11.02 -22.42
CA HIS A 242 -20.93 10.69 -23.78
C HIS A 242 -20.45 9.33 -24.32
N SER A 243 -19.87 8.49 -23.46
CA SER A 243 -19.41 7.11 -23.75
C SER A 243 -18.73 6.93 -25.13
N ALA A 244 -17.93 7.90 -25.58
CA ALA A 244 -17.22 7.79 -26.86
C ALA A 244 -16.01 6.86 -26.77
N ASP A 245 -15.72 6.21 -27.90
CA ASP A 245 -14.53 5.41 -28.09
C ASP A 245 -13.29 6.30 -28.19
N THR A 246 -12.38 6.17 -27.23
CA THR A 246 -11.15 6.98 -27.13
C THR A 246 -10.12 6.68 -28.22
N TRP A 247 -10.28 5.57 -28.95
CA TRP A 247 -9.40 5.20 -30.07
C TRP A 247 -9.85 5.79 -31.40
N LYS A 248 -11.05 6.36 -31.47
CA LYS A 248 -11.58 7.01 -32.67
C LYS A 248 -11.31 8.52 -32.61
N GLY A 249 -10.31 8.96 -33.36
CA GLY A 249 -9.96 10.37 -33.52
C GLY A 249 -10.58 11.04 -34.75
N GLY A 250 -10.10 12.23 -35.06
CA GLY A 250 -10.43 12.97 -36.28
C GLY A 250 -11.61 13.94 -36.14
N TYR A 251 -11.72 14.86 -37.11
CA TYR A 251 -12.70 15.94 -37.09
C TYR A 251 -14.15 15.45 -37.02
N ALA A 252 -14.51 14.41 -37.76
CA ALA A 252 -15.86 13.86 -37.77
C ALA A 252 -16.26 13.26 -36.40
N THR A 253 -15.37 12.49 -35.78
CA THR A 253 -15.59 11.92 -34.44
C THR A 253 -15.69 13.02 -33.39
N TYR A 254 -14.80 14.02 -33.44
CA TYR A 254 -14.88 15.20 -32.57
C TYR A 254 -16.23 15.91 -32.71
N LYS A 255 -16.66 16.20 -33.95
CA LYS A 255 -17.93 16.88 -34.22
C LYS A 255 -19.13 16.10 -33.66
N ASN A 256 -19.16 14.79 -33.83
CA ASN A 256 -20.22 13.94 -33.29
C ASN A 256 -20.20 13.91 -31.76
N ASN A 257 -19.04 13.72 -31.14
CA ASN A 257 -18.90 13.71 -29.68
C ASN A 257 -19.33 15.05 -29.07
N PHE A 258 -18.91 16.17 -29.68
CA PHE A 258 -19.31 17.51 -29.28
C PHE A 258 -20.83 17.71 -29.39
N ASN A 259 -21.43 17.34 -30.53
CA ASN A 259 -22.87 17.49 -30.73
C ASN A 259 -23.68 16.64 -29.74
N ASN A 260 -23.23 15.41 -29.45
CA ASN A 260 -23.86 14.54 -28.46
C ASN A 260 -23.76 15.12 -27.04
N LEU A 261 -22.56 15.55 -26.63
CA LEU A 261 -22.34 16.25 -25.35
C LEU A 261 -23.25 17.46 -25.23
N ARG A 262 -23.24 18.35 -26.23
CA ARG A 262 -24.04 19.57 -26.26
C ARG A 262 -25.53 19.26 -26.16
N LYS A 263 -26.02 18.28 -26.93
CA LYS A 263 -27.42 17.85 -26.89
C LYS A 263 -27.82 17.40 -25.49
N MET A 264 -27.07 16.47 -24.90
CA MET A 264 -27.35 15.98 -23.54
C MET A 264 -27.26 17.11 -22.49
N SER A 265 -26.32 18.04 -22.65
CA SER A 265 -26.21 19.20 -21.75
C SER A 265 -27.41 20.13 -21.84
N LEU A 266 -27.92 20.39 -23.05
CA LEU A 266 -29.11 21.21 -23.24
C LEU A 266 -30.38 20.51 -22.74
N GLU A 267 -30.49 19.20 -22.90
CA GLU A 267 -31.62 18.41 -22.38
C GLU A 267 -31.72 18.53 -20.85
N VAL A 268 -30.59 18.53 -20.14
CA VAL A 268 -30.59 18.67 -18.68
C VAL A 268 -30.82 20.11 -18.22
N LEU A 269 -30.44 21.12 -19.02
CA LEU A 269 -30.75 22.52 -18.70
C LEU A 269 -32.22 22.88 -18.97
N GLY A 270 -32.89 22.14 -19.86
CA GLY A 270 -34.30 22.33 -20.20
C GLY A 270 -35.29 21.58 -19.32
N SER A 271 -34.81 20.69 -18.43
CA SER A 271 -35.60 19.89 -17.47
C SER A 271 -35.60 20.49 -16.06
#